data_AF-A0A1F5BDZ6-F1
#
_entry.id   AF-A0A1F5BDZ6-F1
#
_cell.length_a   1.000
_cell.length_b   1.000
_cell.length_c   1.000
_cell.angle_alpha   90.00
_cell.angle_beta   90.00
_cell.angle_gamma   90.00
#
_symmetry.space_group_name_H-M   'P 1'
#
loop_
_entity.id
_entity.type
_entity.pdbx_description
1 polymer ?
#
loop_
_entity_poly.entity_id
_entity_poly.type
_entity_poly.pdbx_seq_one_letter_code
_entity_poly.pdbx_strand_id
1 'polypeptide(L)'
;MLCFLYKWNISRALDTEKPLSRLTKRHLAGCESCREFSRLGGEMGRRLTEEAVSFLADPEPEIGEKVCQSIAGLGRAASAHRARPRLLSLRPALAAALLLVAIGVSIIWIARPRPAGMPRIDPLLDLETGRADLLSAMEKAESPYQKEIQGLKRMLQSTADFLAARFEVGLGDNN
;
A
#
# COMPACT_ATOMS: atom_id res chain seq x y z
N MET A 1 24.83 -9.25 -0.12
CA MET A 1 23.48 -9.85 0.07
C MET A 1 23.07 -9.97 1.54
N LEU A 2 23.98 -10.27 2.48
CA LEU A 2 23.64 -10.38 3.91
C LEU A 2 23.05 -9.08 4.51
N CYS A 3 23.49 -7.90 4.06
CA CYS A 3 22.95 -6.62 4.53
C CYS A 3 21.44 -6.49 4.32
N PHE A 4 20.88 -7.12 3.28
CA PHE A 4 19.43 -7.09 3.05
C PHE A 4 18.66 -7.78 4.18
N LEU A 5 19.13 -8.95 4.64
CA LEU A 5 18.53 -9.66 5.77
C LEU A 5 18.61 -8.84 7.06
N TYR A 6 19.72 -8.14 7.29
CA TYR A 6 19.86 -7.28 8.45
C TYR A 6 18.97 -6.04 8.36
N LYS A 7 18.88 -5.39 7.18
CA LYS A 7 17.95 -4.26 6.96
C LYS A 7 16.49 -4.69 7.17
N TRP A 8 16.10 -5.86 6.68
CA TRP A 8 14.78 -6.44 6.94
C TRP A 8 14.54 -6.64 8.44
N ASN A 9 15.50 -7.19 9.17
CA ASN A 9 15.37 -7.39 10.61
C ASN A 9 15.33 -6.06 11.39
N ILE A 10 16.07 -5.05 10.93
CA ILE A 10 16.03 -3.69 11.48
C ILE A 10 14.64 -3.07 11.26
N SER A 11 14.10 -3.15 10.04
CA SER A 11 12.74 -2.66 9.73
C SER A 11 11.70 -3.31 10.64
N ARG A 12 11.71 -4.64 10.73
CA ARG A 12 10.78 -5.38 11.58
C ARG A 12 10.91 -5.00 13.06
N ALA A 13 12.13 -4.75 13.54
CA ALA A 13 12.35 -4.32 14.91
C ALA A 13 11.79 -2.92 15.19
N LEU A 14 11.91 -2.00 14.23
CA LEU A 14 11.30 -0.67 14.30
C LEU A 14 9.76 -0.75 14.34
N ASP A 15 9.14 -1.57 13.49
CA ASP A 15 7.68 -1.70 13.41
C ASP A 15 7.05 -2.38 14.64
N THR A 16 7.79 -3.29 15.28
CA THR A 16 7.27 -4.09 16.41
C THR A 16 7.76 -3.63 17.77
N GLU A 17 8.57 -2.57 17.82
CA GLU A 17 9.26 -2.06 19.02
C GLU A 17 10.10 -3.14 19.75
N LYS A 18 10.41 -4.25 19.07
CA LYS A 18 11.17 -5.36 19.65
C LYS A 18 12.67 -5.08 19.58
N PRO A 19 13.45 -5.55 20.57
CA PRO A 19 14.89 -5.36 20.53
C PRO A 19 15.52 -6.12 19.35
N LEU A 20 16.50 -5.46 18.72
CA LEU A 20 17.31 -6.07 17.66
C LEU A 20 17.99 -7.36 18.15
N SER A 21 18.03 -8.37 17.28
CA SER A 21 18.74 -9.62 17.58
C SER A 21 20.25 -9.38 17.78
N ARG A 22 20.90 -10.25 18.57
CA ARG A 22 22.34 -10.14 18.87
C ARG A 22 23.21 -10.11 17.60
N LEU A 23 22.84 -10.90 16.58
CA LEU A 23 23.57 -10.94 15.31
C LEU A 23 23.44 -9.63 14.53
N THR A 24 22.24 -9.04 14.49
CA THR A 24 22.01 -7.75 13.84
C THR A 24 22.78 -6.63 14.54
N LYS A 25 22.81 -6.62 15.87
CA LYS A 25 23.61 -5.66 16.66
C LYS A 25 25.10 -5.76 16.34
N ARG A 26 25.63 -6.99 16.26
CA ARG A 26 27.04 -7.21 15.88
C ARG A 26 27.32 -6.72 14.45
N HIS A 27 26.40 -6.96 13.52
CA HIS A 27 26.55 -6.49 12.14
C HIS A 27 26.55 -4.95 12.04
N LEU A 28 25.66 -4.27 12.78
CA LEU A 28 25.59 -2.80 12.86
C LEU A 28 26.90 -2.15 13.35
N ALA A 29 27.64 -2.84 14.22
CA ALA A 29 28.94 -2.36 14.69
C ALA A 29 29.99 -2.30 13.56
N GLY A 30 29.91 -3.20 12.57
CA GLY A 30 30.87 -3.27 11.46
C GLY A 30 30.37 -2.74 10.10
N CYS A 31 29.07 -2.49 9.93
CA CYS A 31 28.49 -2.08 8.66
C CYS A 31 27.85 -0.69 8.74
N GLU A 32 28.46 0.27 8.05
CA GLU A 32 28.00 1.67 7.97
C GLU A 32 26.61 1.79 7.32
N SER A 33 26.38 1.16 6.16
CA SER A 33 25.08 1.25 5.47
C SER A 33 23.89 0.77 6.32
N CYS A 34 24.08 -0.29 7.11
CA CYS A 34 23.03 -0.77 8.01
C CYS A 34 22.84 0.16 9.21
N ARG A 35 23.90 0.83 9.65
CA ARG A 35 23.86 1.82 10.74
C ARG A 35 23.11 3.07 10.32
N GLU A 36 23.41 3.59 9.14
CA GLU A 36 22.67 4.72 8.56
C GLU A 36 21.19 4.40 8.37
N PHE A 37 20.88 3.20 7.85
CA PHE A 37 19.50 2.75 7.71
C PHE A 37 18.77 2.70 9.06
N SER A 38 19.41 2.16 10.10
CA SER A 38 18.83 2.14 11.46
C SER A 38 18.65 3.54 12.04
N ARG A 39 19.58 4.47 11.77
CA ARG A 39 19.48 5.87 12.22
C ARG A 39 18.32 6.57 11.54
N LEU A 40 18.24 6.48 10.21
CA LEU A 40 17.18 7.10 9.41
C LEU A 40 15.80 6.55 9.78
N GLY A 41 15.68 5.23 9.92
CA GLY A 41 14.42 4.61 10.34
C GLY A 41 13.97 5.07 11.72
N GLY A 42 14.90 5.18 12.69
CA GLY A 42 14.59 5.69 14.02
C GLY A 42 14.17 7.17 14.03
N GLU A 43 14.86 8.00 13.24
CA GLU A 43 14.52 9.43 13.13
C GLU A 43 13.15 9.64 12.47
N MET A 44 12.86 8.87 11.41
CA MET A 44 11.56 8.91 10.73
C MET A 44 10.44 8.42 11.65
N GLY A 45 10.65 7.34 12.39
CA GLY A 45 9.69 6.87 13.40
C GLY A 45 9.39 7.94 14.44
N ARG A 46 10.41 8.60 14.99
CA ARG A 46 10.23 9.69 15.96
C ARG A 46 9.39 10.85 15.38
N ARG A 47 9.71 11.32 14.17
CA ARG A 47 8.95 12.41 13.51
C ARG A 47 7.50 12.03 13.29
N LEU A 48 7.24 10.80 12.82
CA LEU A 48 5.88 10.30 12.63
C LEU A 48 5.12 10.17 13.95
N THR A 49 5.76 9.76 15.04
CA THR A 49 5.13 9.74 16.36
C THR A 49 4.78 11.14 16.85
N GLU A 50 5.67 12.12 16.65
CA GLU A 50 5.43 13.52 17.01
C GLU A 50 4.28 14.12 16.19
N GLU A 51 4.27 13.89 14.87
CA GLU A 51 3.18 14.31 13.99
C GLU A 51 1.86 13.63 14.35
N ALA A 52 1.88 12.32 14.65
CA ALA A 52 0.69 11.58 15.05
C ALA A 52 0.06 12.17 16.32
N VAL A 53 0.86 12.61 17.29
CA VAL A 53 0.33 13.30 18.49
C VAL A 53 -0.37 14.60 18.10
N SER A 54 0.18 15.38 17.17
CA SER A 54 -0.46 16.59 16.67
C SER A 54 -1.76 16.31 15.90
N PHE A 55 -1.80 15.25 15.09
CA PHE A 55 -3.01 14.84 14.37
C PHE A 55 -4.11 14.30 15.29
N LEU A 56 -3.73 13.58 16.36
CA LEU A 56 -4.68 13.01 17.32
C LEU A 56 -5.08 13.99 18.43
N ALA A 57 -4.40 15.13 18.55
CA ALA A 57 -4.72 16.17 19.52
C ALA A 57 -5.94 17.02 19.14
N ASP A 58 -6.52 16.82 17.94
CA ASP A 58 -7.78 17.43 17.54
C ASP A 58 -8.93 16.44 17.80
N PRO A 59 -9.60 16.49 18.97
CA PRO A 59 -10.75 15.66 19.21
C PRO A 59 -11.89 16.24 18.39
N GLU A 60 -12.16 15.67 17.22
CA GLU A 60 -13.49 15.80 16.62
C GLU A 60 -14.39 14.78 17.34
N PRO A 61 -15.14 15.18 18.38
CA PRO A 61 -15.89 14.24 19.22
C PRO A 61 -16.95 13.47 18.43
N GLU A 62 -17.42 14.05 17.33
CA GLU A 62 -18.46 13.49 16.46
C GLU A 62 -17.99 12.24 15.72
N ILE A 63 -16.72 12.16 15.32
CA ILE A 63 -16.15 10.97 14.66
C ILE A 63 -16.00 9.83 15.67
N GLY A 64 -15.49 10.14 16.86
CA GLY A 64 -15.34 9.16 17.94
C GLY A 64 -16.68 8.50 18.30
N GLU A 65 -17.74 9.31 18.42
CA GLU A 65 -19.08 8.81 18.74
C GLU A 65 -19.67 7.94 17.61
N LYS A 66 -19.53 8.35 16.34
CA LYS A 66 -19.97 7.56 15.17
C LYS A 66 -19.24 6.22 15.06
N VAL A 67 -17.95 6.19 15.37
CA VAL A 67 -17.15 4.95 15.38
C VAL A 67 -17.60 4.03 16.53
N CYS A 68 -17.78 4.58 17.74
CA CYS A 68 -18.29 3.82 18.89
C CYS A 68 -19.68 3.22 18.62
N GLN A 69 -20.59 3.99 18.03
CA GLN A 69 -21.93 3.49 17.65
C GLN A 69 -21.85 2.38 16.59
N SER A 70 -20.97 2.52 15.60
CA SER A 70 -20.78 1.51 14.53
C SER A 70 -20.19 0.20 15.06
N ILE A 71 -19.22 0.28 15.99
CA ILE A 71 -18.61 -0.90 16.63
C ILE A 71 -19.62 -1.58 17.58
N ALA A 72 -20.41 -0.80 18.33
CA ALA A 72 -21.46 -1.33 19.19
C ALA A 72 -22.56 -2.06 18.39
N GLY A 73 -22.88 -1.57 17.18
CA GLY A 73 -23.80 -2.23 16.24
C GLY A 73 -23.28 -3.59 15.75
N LEU A 74 -21.99 -3.66 15.39
CA LEU A 74 -21.34 -4.91 14.96
C LEU A 74 -21.24 -5.96 16.08
N GLY A 75 -21.00 -5.52 17.33
CA GLY A 75 -20.95 -6.40 18.49
C GLY A 75 -22.28 -7.11 18.80
N ARG A 76 -23.42 -6.43 18.58
CA ARG A 76 -24.76 -7.01 18.76
C ARG A 76 -25.18 -7.97 17.66
N ALA A 77 -24.69 -7.78 16.43
CA ALA A 77 -24.91 -8.72 15.33
C ALA A 77 -24.04 -9.98 15.46
N ALA A 78 -22.82 -9.84 16.00
CA ALA A 78 -21.88 -10.95 16.16
C ALA A 78 -22.20 -11.90 17.32
N SER A 79 -23.01 -11.49 18.31
CA SER A 79 -23.37 -12.34 19.45
C SER A 79 -24.39 -13.44 19.15
N ALA A 80 -24.98 -13.47 17.95
CA ALA A 80 -25.94 -14.50 17.55
C ALA A 80 -25.30 -15.76 16.94
N HIS A 81 -23.97 -15.82 16.79
CA HIS A 81 -23.29 -16.98 16.20
C HIS A 81 -22.19 -17.50 17.13
N ARG A 82 -22.60 -18.27 18.15
CA ARG A 82 -21.68 -19.17 18.86
C ARG A 82 -21.97 -20.63 18.54
N ALA A 83 -20.88 -21.30 18.20
CA ALA A 83 -20.61 -22.73 18.25
C ALA A 83 -21.21 -23.62 17.14
N ARG A 84 -20.39 -23.85 16.10
CA ARG A 84 -20.34 -25.18 15.46
C ARG A 84 -18.88 -25.66 15.45
N PRO A 85 -18.61 -26.91 15.90
CA PRO A 85 -17.25 -27.33 16.22
C PRO A 85 -16.42 -27.62 14.97
N ARG A 86 -15.13 -27.30 15.12
CA ARG A 86 -14.01 -27.65 14.24
C ARG A 86 -13.97 -29.17 14.00
N LEU A 87 -14.08 -29.64 12.76
CA LEU A 87 -13.45 -30.91 12.35
C LEU A 87 -13.45 -31.24 10.85
N LEU A 88 -13.89 -30.37 9.94
CA LEU A 88 -13.84 -30.64 8.50
C LEU A 88 -13.36 -29.43 7.71
N SER A 89 -12.04 -29.28 7.58
CA SER A 89 -11.40 -28.60 6.44
C SER A 89 -9.87 -28.56 6.59
N LEU A 90 -9.24 -29.73 6.71
CA LEU A 90 -7.79 -29.86 6.47
C LEU A 90 -7.43 -29.85 4.96
N ARG A 91 -8.44 -29.80 4.07
CA ARG A 91 -8.26 -29.78 2.61
C ARG A 91 -8.07 -28.38 1.98
N PRO A 92 -8.78 -27.31 2.35
CA PRO A 92 -8.56 -25.99 1.74
C PRO A 92 -7.29 -25.29 2.23
N ALA A 93 -6.72 -25.69 3.38
CA ALA A 93 -5.45 -25.17 3.87
C ALA A 93 -4.26 -25.55 2.97
N LEU A 94 -4.30 -26.74 2.36
CA LEU A 94 -3.28 -27.19 1.40
C LEU A 94 -3.37 -26.45 0.07
N ALA A 95 -4.59 -26.13 -0.40
CA ALA A 95 -4.79 -25.33 -1.60
C ALA A 95 -4.32 -23.87 -1.42
N ALA A 96 -4.59 -23.27 -0.26
CA ALA A 96 -4.14 -21.91 0.06
C ALA A 96 -2.60 -21.84 0.18
N ALA A 97 -1.96 -22.86 0.75
CA ALA A 97 -0.50 -22.93 0.83
C ALA A 97 0.16 -23.02 -0.55
N LEU A 98 -0.40 -23.81 -1.47
CA LEU A 98 0.11 -23.91 -2.84
C LEU A 98 -0.04 -22.60 -3.63
N LEU A 99 -1.14 -21.87 -3.42
CA LEU A 99 -1.34 -20.54 -4.00
C LEU A 99 -0.30 -19.54 -3.50
N LEU A 100 -0.01 -19.54 -2.20
CA LEU A 100 1.03 -18.68 -1.63
C LEU A 100 2.44 -19.02 -2.15
N VAL A 101 2.74 -20.31 -2.35
CA VAL A 101 3.99 -20.74 -2.97
C VAL A 101 4.05 -20.30 -4.44
N ALA A 102 2.98 -20.46 -5.21
CA ALA A 102 2.92 -20.02 -6.61
C ALA A 102 3.08 -18.50 -6.75
N ILE A 103 2.44 -17.71 -5.88
CA ILE A 103 2.58 -16.26 -5.83
C ILE A 103 4.02 -15.89 -5.44
N GLY A 104 4.59 -16.53 -4.41
CA GLY A 104 5.97 -16.29 -4.00
C GLY A 104 6.99 -16.62 -5.10
N VAL A 105 6.81 -17.74 -5.80
CA VAL A 105 7.67 -18.12 -6.94
C VAL A 105 7.51 -17.15 -8.09
N SER A 106 6.30 -16.69 -8.40
CA SER A 106 6.04 -15.67 -9.43
C SER A 106 6.73 -14.34 -9.12
N ILE A 107 6.65 -13.87 -7.87
CA ILE A 107 7.34 -12.65 -7.42
C ILE A 107 8.86 -12.83 -7.53
N ILE A 108 9.40 -14.00 -7.14
CA ILE A 108 10.83 -14.29 -7.26
C ILE A 108 11.26 -14.37 -8.74
N TRP A 109 10.40 -14.86 -9.64
CA TRP A 109 10.68 -14.92 -11.07
C TRP A 109 10.66 -13.54 -11.73
N ILE A 110 9.74 -12.67 -11.33
CA ILE A 110 9.64 -11.28 -11.80
C ILE A 110 10.78 -10.43 -11.23
N ALA A 111 11.16 -10.66 -9.97
CA ALA A 111 12.23 -9.94 -9.30
C ALA A 111 13.63 -10.52 -9.56
N ARG A 112 13.76 -11.68 -10.22
CA ARG A 112 15.05 -12.17 -10.70
C ARG A 112 15.37 -11.47 -12.03
N PRO A 113 16.39 -10.61 -12.10
CA PRO A 113 16.91 -10.16 -13.38
C PRO A 113 17.38 -11.40 -14.15
N ARG A 114 16.81 -11.62 -15.35
CA ARG A 114 17.35 -12.59 -16.30
C ARG A 114 18.86 -12.31 -16.42
N PRO A 115 19.74 -13.33 -16.38
CA PRO A 115 21.12 -13.15 -16.81
C PRO A 115 21.10 -13.02 -18.33
N ALA A 116 20.71 -11.85 -18.83
CA ALA A 116 21.08 -11.43 -20.17
C ALA A 116 22.58 -11.23 -20.12
N GLY A 117 23.30 -11.99 -20.96
CA GLY A 117 24.74 -11.84 -21.12
C GLY A 117 25.08 -10.36 -21.29
N MET A 118 26.02 -9.88 -20.48
CA MET A 118 26.58 -8.53 -20.54
C MET A 118 26.99 -8.20 -21.98
N PRO A 119 26.42 -7.15 -22.61
CA PRO A 119 27.25 -6.29 -23.44
C PRO A 119 28.06 -5.41 -22.47
N ARG A 120 29.37 -5.40 -22.64
CA ARG A 120 30.20 -4.31 -22.12
C ARG A 120 29.60 -3.00 -22.62
N ILE A 121 29.14 -2.15 -21.72
CA ILE A 121 28.77 -0.78 -22.07
C ILE A 121 29.87 0.12 -21.51
N ASP A 122 30.62 0.69 -22.45
CA ASP A 122 31.59 1.76 -22.25
C ASP A 122 30.95 2.95 -21.51
N PRO A 123 31.68 3.63 -20.61
CA PRO A 123 31.08 4.58 -19.67
C PRO A 123 30.86 6.00 -20.25
N LEU A 124 30.40 6.14 -21.50
CA LEU A 124 30.28 7.48 -22.12
C LEU A 124 29.11 7.75 -23.09
N LEU A 125 28.22 6.79 -23.36
CA LEU A 125 27.04 6.97 -24.22
C LEU A 125 25.92 6.19 -23.51
N ASP A 126 24.80 6.76 -23.05
CA ASP A 126 23.75 7.27 -23.92
C ASP A 126 22.61 7.90 -23.07
N LEU A 127 22.82 9.10 -22.53
CA LEU A 127 21.87 9.78 -21.62
C LEU A 127 20.62 10.32 -22.33
N GLU A 128 20.64 10.49 -23.66
CA GLU A 128 19.50 11.03 -24.42
C GLU A 128 18.48 9.95 -24.76
N THR A 129 18.92 8.75 -25.16
CA THR A 129 18.03 7.66 -25.55
C THR A 129 17.28 7.07 -24.35
N GLY A 130 17.94 6.99 -23.19
CA GLY A 130 17.31 6.59 -21.93
C GLY A 130 16.25 7.58 -21.43
N ARG A 131 16.36 8.87 -21.79
CA ARG A 131 15.38 9.90 -21.42
C ARG A 131 14.11 9.81 -22.25
N ALA A 132 14.22 9.52 -23.54
CA ALA A 132 13.07 9.31 -24.42
C ALA A 132 12.25 8.07 -24.00
N ASP A 133 12.95 6.98 -23.63
CA ASP A 133 12.29 5.77 -23.12
C ASP A 133 11.61 6.00 -21.77
N LEU A 134 12.23 6.75 -20.86
CA LEU A 134 11.63 7.13 -19.58
C LEU A 134 10.37 7.99 -19.76
N LEU A 135 10.41 8.98 -20.66
CA LEU A 135 9.25 9.84 -20.94
C LEU A 135 8.10 9.04 -21.56
N SER A 136 8.39 8.12 -22.50
CA SER A 136 7.34 7.27 -23.08
C SER A 136 6.76 6.29 -22.05
N ALA A 137 7.57 5.78 -21.12
CA ALA A 137 7.12 4.92 -20.05
C ALA A 137 6.24 5.67 -19.03
N MET A 138 6.57 6.93 -18.73
CA MET A 138 5.75 7.79 -17.87
C MET A 138 4.42 8.16 -18.54
N GLU A 139 4.45 8.56 -19.82
CA GLU A 139 3.24 8.88 -20.59
C GLU A 139 2.30 7.67 -20.69
N LYS A 140 2.88 6.48 -20.90
CA LYS A 140 2.11 5.23 -20.93
C LYS A 140 1.49 4.90 -19.57
N ALA A 141 2.19 5.18 -18.47
CA ALA A 141 1.69 5.02 -17.11
C ALA A 141 0.61 6.05 -16.72
N GLU A 142 0.63 7.24 -17.32
CA GLU A 142 -0.33 8.32 -17.07
C GLU A 142 -1.61 8.21 -17.93
N SER A 143 -1.52 7.54 -19.08
CA SER A 143 -2.64 7.30 -20.00
C SER A 143 -3.91 6.66 -19.40
N PRO A 144 -3.88 5.70 -18.44
CA PRO A 144 -5.10 5.20 -17.80
C PRO A 144 -5.81 6.26 -16.96
N TYR A 145 -5.05 7.10 -16.23
CA TYR A 145 -5.63 8.15 -15.38
C TYR A 145 -6.36 9.22 -16.18
N GLN A 146 -5.84 9.60 -17.35
CA GLN A 146 -6.52 10.56 -18.22
C GLN A 146 -7.86 10.03 -18.74
N LYS A 147 -7.95 8.72 -19.02
CA LYS A 147 -9.21 8.08 -19.43
C LYS A 147 -10.23 8.05 -18.30
N GLU A 148 -9.79 7.78 -17.07
CA GLU A 148 -10.65 7.82 -15.89
C GLU A 148 -11.18 9.23 -15.60
N ILE A 149 -10.33 10.26 -15.70
CA ILE A 149 -10.74 11.66 -15.52
C ILE A 149 -11.79 12.06 -16.56
N GLN A 150 -11.61 11.69 -17.84
CA GLN A 150 -12.61 11.95 -18.87
C GLN A 150 -13.91 11.18 -18.62
N GLY A 151 -13.83 9.94 -18.13
CA GLY A 151 -14.99 9.15 -17.73
C GLY A 151 -15.77 9.82 -16.59
N LEU A 152 -15.07 10.28 -15.55
CA LEU A 152 -15.66 11.02 -14.43
C LEU A 152 -16.34 12.29 -14.89
N LYS A 153 -15.70 13.05 -15.80
CA LYS A 153 -16.27 14.29 -16.33
C LYS A 153 -17.58 14.05 -17.07
N ARG A 154 -17.64 13.01 -17.92
CA ARG A 154 -18.89 12.64 -18.62
C ARG A 154 -19.97 12.17 -17.65
N MET A 155 -19.58 11.44 -16.60
CA MET A 155 -20.52 10.99 -15.59
C MET A 155 -21.12 12.16 -14.81
N LEU A 156 -20.29 13.11 -14.37
CA LEU A 156 -20.75 14.34 -13.72
C LEU A 156 -21.69 15.15 -14.62
N GLN A 157 -21.36 15.27 -15.90
CA GLN A 157 -22.21 15.98 -16.85
C GLN A 157 -23.56 15.28 -17.04
N SER A 158 -23.57 13.94 -17.20
CA SER A 158 -24.79 13.15 -17.28
C SER A 158 -25.64 13.24 -16.00
N THR A 159 -25.00 13.23 -14.82
CA THR A 159 -25.70 13.42 -13.54
C THR A 159 -26.30 14.83 -13.45
N ALA A 160 -25.57 15.86 -13.88
CA ALA A 160 -26.07 17.23 -13.90
C ALA A 160 -27.27 17.38 -14.86
N ASP A 161 -27.17 16.81 -16.07
CA ASP A 161 -28.24 16.83 -17.07
C ASP A 161 -29.48 16.06 -16.58
N PHE A 162 -29.28 14.91 -15.91
CA PHE A 162 -30.37 14.14 -15.30
C PHE A 162 -31.06 14.92 -14.17
N LEU A 163 -30.30 15.58 -13.30
CA LEU A 163 -30.87 16.42 -12.24
C LEU A 163 -31.61 17.61 -12.84
N ALA A 164 -31.03 18.31 -13.83
CA ALA A 164 -31.67 19.41 -14.52
C ALA A 164 -33.00 18.98 -15.15
N ALA A 165 -33.03 17.87 -15.89
CA ALA A 165 -34.25 17.32 -16.47
C ALA A 165 -35.28 16.91 -15.39
N ARG A 166 -34.84 16.42 -14.23
CA ARG A 166 -35.75 16.03 -13.15
C ARG A 166 -36.36 17.24 -12.43
N PHE A 167 -35.61 18.35 -12.33
CA PHE A 167 -36.06 19.58 -11.70
C PHE A 167 -36.82 20.51 -12.66
N GLU A 168 -36.55 20.48 -13.97
CA GLU A 168 -37.33 21.20 -14.99
C GLU A 168 -38.74 20.60 -15.17
N VAL A 169 -38.94 19.31 -14.91
CA VAL A 169 -40.28 18.67 -14.95
C VAL A 169 -41.20 19.11 -13.78
N GLY A 170 -40.73 20.00 -12.89
CA GLY A 170 -41.51 20.49 -11.74
C GLY A 170 -41.94 21.96 -11.77
N LEU A 171 -41.59 22.75 -12.79
CA LEU A 171 -41.83 24.21 -12.80
C LEU A 171 -42.37 24.71 -14.17
N GLY A 172 -43.69 24.54 -14.40
CA GLY A 172 -44.47 25.12 -15.52
C GLY A 172 -45.16 24.04 -16.34
N ASP A 173 -46.49 23.97 -16.50
CA ASP A 173 -47.45 25.06 -16.72
C ASP A 173 -48.56 25.13 -15.68
N ASN A 174 -48.69 26.29 -15.03
CA ASN A 174 -49.98 26.81 -14.58
C ASN A 174 -50.30 28.01 -15.47
N ASN A 175 -51.05 27.77 -16.55
CA ASN A 175 -51.87 28.78 -17.20
C ASN A 175 -53.13 28.12 -17.77
#